data_AF-A0A965RSK0-F1
#
_entry.id   AF-A0A965RSK0-F1
#
_cell.length_a   1.000
_cell.length_b   1.000
_cell.length_c   1.000
_cell.angle_alpha   90.00
_cell.angle_beta   90.00
_cell.angle_gamma   90.00
#
_symmetry.space_group_name_H-M   'P 1'
#
loop_
_entity.id
_entity.type
_entity.pdbx_description
1 polymer ?
#
loop_
_entity_poly.entity_id
_entity_poly.type
_entity_poly.pdbx_seq_one_letter_code
_entity_poly.pdbx_strand_id
1 'polypeptide(L)'
;MENFFKRLKYYGIGFGISLIFVTFAFKNRGCAWYPENRVKNIIFQRILVVSDSELPKMKALGLTKKTLVTAIDEGDIDFGASKK
;
A
#
# COMPACT_ATOMS: atom_id res chain seq x y z
N MET A 1 -44.32 6.39 -2.35
CA MET A 1 -42.92 6.51 -2.82
C MET A 1 -42.22 7.78 -2.31
N GLU A 2 -42.89 8.92 -2.17
CA GLU A 2 -42.24 10.19 -1.75
C GLU A 2 -41.48 10.11 -0.40
N ASN A 3 -42.04 9.43 0.59
CA ASN A 3 -41.38 9.27 1.90
C ASN A 3 -40.11 8.41 1.83
N PHE A 4 -40.03 7.47 0.89
CA PHE A 4 -38.84 6.65 0.68
C PHE A 4 -37.70 7.51 0.09
N PHE A 5 -38.01 8.32 -0.93
CA PHE A 5 -37.03 9.23 -1.53
C PHE A 5 -36.56 10.32 -0.56
N LYS A 6 -37.45 10.85 0.29
CA LYS A 6 -37.04 11.78 1.36
C LYS A 6 -36.03 11.12 2.30
N ARG A 7 -36.30 9.91 2.77
CA ARG A 7 -35.37 9.16 3.65
C ARG A 7 -34.05 8.86 2.96
N LEU A 8 -34.08 8.40 1.72
CA LEU A 8 -32.87 8.12 0.93
C LEU A 8 -32.00 9.38 0.75
N LYS A 9 -32.61 10.55 0.55
CA LYS A 9 -31.88 11.83 0.47
C LYS A 9 -31.18 12.16 1.78
N TYR A 10 -31.86 12.06 2.92
CA TYR A 10 -31.25 12.35 4.22
C TYR A 10 -30.11 11.38 4.55
N TYR A 11 -30.30 10.08 4.30
CA TYR A 11 -29.25 9.08 4.50
C TYR A 11 -28.09 9.25 3.52
N GLY A 12 -28.37 9.57 2.25
CA GLY A 12 -27.35 9.82 1.23
C GLY A 12 -26.49 11.05 1.55
N ILE A 13 -27.07 12.10 2.11
CA ILE A 13 -26.31 13.28 2.56
C ILE A 13 -25.40 12.91 3.74
N GLY A 14 -25.92 12.24 4.76
CA GLY A 14 -25.10 11.79 5.90
C GLY A 14 -24.00 10.82 5.49
N PHE A 15 -24.31 9.88 4.60
CA PHE A 15 -23.36 8.93 4.04
C PHE A 15 -22.30 9.63 3.18
N GLY A 16 -22.68 10.59 2.34
CA GLY A 16 -21.74 11.37 1.53
C GLY A 16 -20.79 12.21 2.38
N ILE A 17 -21.30 12.90 3.41
CA ILE A 17 -20.48 13.67 4.34
C ILE A 17 -19.49 12.74 5.06
N SER A 18 -19.96 11.62 5.60
CA SER A 18 -19.08 10.65 6.28
C SER A 18 -18.04 10.03 5.34
N LEU A 19 -18.38 9.75 4.09
CA LEU A 19 -17.42 9.27 3.08
C LEU A 19 -16.30 10.29 2.82
N ILE A 20 -16.63 11.58 2.72
CA ILE A 20 -15.64 12.67 2.60
C ILE A 20 -14.74 12.68 3.85
N PHE A 21 -15.30 12.61 5.05
CA PHE A 21 -14.48 12.56 6.27
C PHE A 21 -13.57 11.34 6.30
N VAL A 22 -14.06 10.14 5.95
CA VAL A 22 -13.24 8.93 5.95
C VAL A 22 -12.13 9.02 4.91
N THR A 23 -12.44 9.43 3.68
CA THR A 23 -11.43 9.57 2.61
C THR A 23 -10.35 10.61 2.92
N PHE A 24 -10.71 11.74 3.56
CA PHE A 24 -9.76 12.81 3.85
C PHE A 24 -9.07 12.70 5.22
N ALA A 25 -9.68 12.06 6.23
CA ALA A 25 -9.06 11.83 7.53
C ALA A 25 -8.13 10.60 7.52
N PHE A 26 -8.44 9.61 6.69
CA PHE A 26 -7.66 8.37 6.57
C PHE A 26 -6.79 8.33 5.30
N LYS A 27 -6.43 9.50 4.74
CA LYS A 27 -5.66 9.71 3.49
C LYS A 27 -4.52 8.72 3.20
N ASN A 28 -3.86 8.20 4.23
CA ASN A 28 -2.74 7.26 4.12
C ASN A 28 -2.91 5.96 4.94
N ARG A 29 -4.07 5.72 5.53
CA ARG A 29 -4.40 4.39 6.07
C ARG A 29 -5.10 3.60 4.99
N GLY A 30 -4.35 3.26 3.93
CA GLY A 30 -4.77 2.21 3.01
C GLY A 30 -4.88 0.86 3.74
N CYS A 31 -5.00 -0.23 3.00
CA CYS A 31 -4.92 -1.59 3.54
C CYS A 31 -3.50 -1.94 4.08
N ALA A 32 -2.84 -1.02 4.78
CA ALA A 32 -1.56 -1.19 5.47
C ALA A 32 -1.62 -2.28 6.56
N TRP A 33 -2.82 -2.70 6.94
CA TRP A 33 -3.06 -3.82 7.86
C TRP A 33 -2.94 -5.19 7.17
N TYR A 34 -3.06 -5.25 5.84
CA TYR A 34 -2.92 -6.51 5.12
C TYR A 34 -1.53 -7.10 5.37
N PRO A 35 -1.39 -8.41 5.65
CA PRO A 35 -0.12 -9.02 6.05
C PRO A 35 1.03 -8.71 5.08
N GLU A 36 0.76 -8.75 3.78
CA GLU A 36 1.74 -8.44 2.73
C GLU A 36 2.26 -7.00 2.84
N ASN A 37 1.34 -6.03 2.93
CA ASN A 37 1.68 -4.61 3.06
C ASN A 37 2.47 -4.33 4.34
N ARG A 38 2.22 -5.06 5.44
CA ARG A 38 3.03 -4.93 6.66
C ARG A 38 4.48 -5.33 6.46
N VAL A 39 4.73 -6.45 5.77
CA VAL A 39 6.09 -6.91 5.50
C VAL A 39 6.81 -5.95 4.56
N LYS A 40 6.16 -5.51 3.47
CA LYS A 40 6.71 -4.49 2.55
C LYS A 40 7.09 -3.20 3.29
N ASN A 41 6.22 -2.71 4.16
CA ASN A 41 6.48 -1.52 4.97
C ASN A 41 7.68 -1.71 5.92
N ILE A 42 7.84 -2.89 6.53
CA ILE A 42 8.99 -3.20 7.39
C ILE A 42 10.30 -3.18 6.59
N ILE A 43 10.28 -3.66 5.34
CA ILE A 43 11.46 -3.62 4.46
C ILE A 43 11.85 -2.17 4.18
N PHE A 44 10.88 -1.32 3.82
CA PHE A 44 11.14 0.10 3.53
C PHE A 44 11.51 0.95 4.75
N GLN A 45 11.14 0.52 5.97
CA GLN A 45 11.58 1.15 7.22
C GLN A 45 13.06 0.87 7.54
N ARG A 46 13.72 -0.04 6.84
CA ARG A 46 15.13 -0.40 7.05
C ARG A 46 16.03 0.27 6.00
N ILE A 47 17.29 0.48 6.38
CA ILE A 47 18.32 0.95 5.43
C ILE A 47 18.65 -0.21 4.48
N LEU A 48 18.35 -0.04 3.19
CA LEU A 48 18.74 -0.97 2.13
C LEU A 48 20.17 -0.65 1.68
N VAL A 49 21.10 -1.57 1.95
CA VAL A 49 22.51 -1.45 1.57
C VAL A 49 22.83 -2.45 0.47
N VAL A 50 23.42 -1.97 -0.62
CA VAL A 50 23.98 -2.82 -1.68
C VAL A 50 25.48 -2.95 -1.40
N SER A 51 25.98 -4.18 -1.34
CA SER A 51 27.41 -4.45 -1.16
C SER A 51 28.22 -3.91 -2.35
N ASP A 52 29.42 -3.40 -2.07
CA ASP A 52 30.30 -2.82 -3.09
C ASP A 52 30.67 -3.82 -4.21
N SER A 53 30.68 -5.12 -3.92
CA SER A 53 30.91 -6.19 -4.90
C SER A 53 29.76 -6.38 -5.90
N GLU A 54 28.53 -6.02 -5.52
CA GLU A 54 27.31 -6.23 -6.32
C GLU A 54 26.89 -4.95 -7.05
N LEU A 55 27.37 -3.79 -6.60
CA LEU A 55 27.11 -2.51 -7.25
C LEU A 55 27.52 -2.45 -8.74
N PRO A 56 28.67 -3.01 -9.17
CA PRO A 56 29.06 -3.05 -10.57
C PRO A 56 28.14 -3.93 -11.42
N LYS A 57 27.72 -5.09 -10.88
CA LYS A 57 26.78 -6.00 -11.55
C LYS A 57 25.39 -5.36 -11.69
N MET A 58 24.94 -4.68 -10.64
CA MET A 58 23.68 -3.93 -10.66
C MET A 58 23.70 -2.84 -11.75
N LYS A 59 24.81 -2.10 -11.87
CA LYS A 59 25.01 -1.11 -12.95
C LYS A 59 25.06 -1.76 -14.33
N ALA A 60 25.75 -2.88 -14.48
CA ALA A 60 25.83 -3.62 -15.76
C ALA A 60 24.45 -4.10 -16.25
N LEU A 61 23.57 -4.45 -15.32
CA LEU A 61 22.18 -4.83 -15.59
C LEU A 61 21.23 -3.63 -15.76
N GLY A 62 21.73 -2.39 -15.68
CA GLY A 62 20.89 -1.19 -15.78
C GLY A 62 19.92 -1.02 -14.60
N LEU A 63 20.13 -1.74 -13.50
CA LEU A 63 19.25 -1.68 -12.33
C LEU A 63 19.51 -0.39 -11.55
N THR A 64 18.45 0.39 -11.38
CA THR A 64 18.50 1.63 -10.61
C THR A 64 17.91 1.42 -9.21
N LYS A 65 18.20 2.34 -8.29
CA LYS A 65 17.55 2.36 -6.98
C LYS A 65 16.02 2.38 -7.10
N LYS A 66 15.49 3.10 -8.09
CA LYS A 66 14.04 3.14 -8.36
C LYS A 66 13.51 1.77 -8.77
N THR A 67 14.22 1.06 -9.64
CA THR A 67 13.86 -0.29 -10.06
C THR A 67 13.77 -1.24 -8.87
N LEU A 68 14.70 -1.15 -7.91
CA LEU A 68 14.68 -1.97 -6.69
C LEU A 68 13.48 -1.63 -5.79
N VAL A 69 13.19 -0.34 -5.61
CA VAL A 69 12.03 0.10 -4.83
C VAL A 69 10.73 -0.41 -5.45
N THR A 70 10.58 -0.27 -6.77
CA THR A 70 9.41 -0.78 -7.51
C THR A 70 9.29 -2.30 -7.39
N ALA A 71 10.40 -3.03 -7.49
CA ALA A 71 10.39 -4.49 -7.35
C ALA A 71 9.92 -4.95 -5.96
N ILE A 72 10.27 -4.21 -4.90
CA ILE A 72 9.83 -4.51 -3.53
C ILE A 72 8.34 -4.15 -3.34
N ASP A 73 7.89 -3.05 -3.95
CA ASP A 73 6.50 -2.58 -3.83
C ASP A 73 5.52 -3.49 -4.59
N GLU A 74 5.89 -3.92 -5.79
CA GLU A 74 5.07 -4.75 -6.68
C GLU A 74 5.22 -6.26 -6.42
N GLY A 75 6.27 -6.69 -5.71
CA GLY A 75 6.53 -8.11 -5.45
C GLY A 75 5.48 -8.74 -4.52
N ASP A 76 5.06 -9.98 -4.79
CA ASP A 76 4.14 -10.72 -3.90
C ASP A 76 4.88 -11.44 -2.77
N ILE A 77 4.20 -11.69 -1.66
CA ILE A 77 4.75 -12.42 -0.51
C ILE A 77 4.09 -13.79 -0.39
N ASP A 78 4.87 -14.82 -0.69
CA ASP A 78 4.47 -16.21 -0.46
C ASP A 78 4.65 -16.59 1.01
N PHE A 79 3.57 -16.43 1.78
CA PHE A 79 3.52 -16.88 3.18
C PHE A 79 3.53 -18.41 3.32
N GLY A 80 3.17 -19.17 2.27
CA GLY A 80 3.16 -20.62 2.26
C GLY A 80 4.56 -21.23 2.29
N ALA A 81 5.54 -20.53 1.72
CA ALA A 81 6.95 -20.93 1.76
C ALA A 81 7.65 -20.61 3.10
N SER A 82 6.97 -19.95 4.04
CA SER A 82 7.55 -19.63 5.36
C SER A 82 7.74 -20.89 6.20
N LYS A 83 8.92 -21.04 6.81
CA LYS A 83 9.14 -22.05 7.85
C LYS A 83 8.29 -21.71 9.08
N LYS A 84 7.71 -22.72 9.70
CA LYS A 84 7.00 -22.62 10.98
C LYS A 84 7.99 -22.52 12.14
#